data_AF-A0A1I3TC19-F1
#
_entry.id   AF-A0A1I3TC19-F1
#
_cell.length_a   1.000
_cell.length_b   1.000
_cell.length_c   1.000
_cell.angle_alpha   90.00
_cell.angle_beta   90.00
_cell.angle_gamma   90.00
#
_symmetry.space_group_name_H-M   'P 1'
#
loop_
_entity.id
_entity.type
_entity.pdbx_description
1 polymer ?
#
loop_
_entity_poly.entity_id
_entity_poly.type
_entity_poly.pdbx_seq_one_letter_code
_entity_poly.pdbx_strand_id
1 'polypeptide(L)'
;MMGWLVFGGFALLTIALLLLIRFPRRFWTVPAMAVTLAGAGYAWQGQPSLPDHPVEGVASVRPLDPDLIATREGLFGRFNFDYSYFMAADAMTRAGAPQLAATVMLGAVRKAPNDLGLWSGLGLALAEHDGDQLSPAALYAFDRAETLAPNHPGPPFYRGIALARAGDLEAARQAWGRALRLLPPEASYRDDMVGVILKLDPGLAAAARSALPANPPPAR
;
A
#
# COMPACT_ATOMS: atom_id res chain seq x y z
N MET A 1 -5.32 24.60 -19.58
CA MET A 1 -5.74 25.57 -20.64
C MET A 1 -7.01 25.18 -21.41
N MET A 2 -7.49 23.93 -21.37
CA MET A 2 -8.65 23.49 -22.19
C MET A 2 -10.04 23.73 -21.59
N GLY A 3 -10.18 23.92 -20.27
CA GLY A 3 -11.49 24.05 -19.61
C GLY A 3 -12.34 25.24 -20.09
N TRP A 4 -11.75 26.42 -20.21
CA TRP A 4 -12.43 27.63 -20.69
C TRP A 4 -12.82 27.55 -22.17
N LEU A 5 -12.02 26.85 -22.98
CA LEU A 5 -12.29 26.64 -24.41
C LEU A 5 -13.49 25.70 -24.60
N VAL A 6 -13.59 24.62 -23.82
CA VAL A 6 -14.73 23.71 -23.85
C VAL A 6 -16.01 24.40 -23.38
N PHE A 7 -15.94 25.17 -22.28
CA PHE A 7 -17.08 25.95 -21.80
C PHE A 7 -17.56 26.99 -22.84
N GLY A 8 -16.63 27.73 -23.44
CA GLY A 8 -16.94 28.67 -24.52
C GLY A 8 -17.56 27.98 -25.75
N GLY A 9 -17.09 26.78 -26.09
CA GLY A 9 -17.66 25.96 -27.15
C GLY A 9 -19.13 25.59 -26.91
N PHE A 10 -19.48 25.15 -25.70
CA PHE A 10 -20.87 24.85 -25.33
C PHE A 10 -21.76 26.09 -25.32
N ALA A 11 -21.25 27.24 -24.86
CA ALA A 11 -21.99 28.50 -24.90
C ALA A 11 -22.32 28.92 -26.34
N LEU A 12 -21.34 28.84 -27.25
CA LEU A 12 -21.54 29.14 -28.68
C LEU A 12 -22.51 28.15 -29.35
N LEU A 13 -22.41 26.86 -29.02
CA LEU A 13 -23.33 25.84 -29.53
C LEU A 13 -24.78 26.13 -29.09
N THR A 14 -24.97 26.56 -27.85
CA THR A 14 -26.29 26.91 -27.31
C THR A 14 -26.86 28.13 -28.04
N ILE A 15 -26.04 29.16 -28.29
CA ILE A 15 -26.45 30.35 -29.07
C ILE A 15 -26.82 29.95 -30.50
N ALA A 16 -26.01 29.11 -31.16
CA ALA A 16 -26.29 28.63 -32.50
C ALA A 16 -27.62 27.85 -32.58
N LEU A 17 -27.89 27.00 -31.59
CA LEU A 17 -29.14 26.25 -31.50
C LEU A 17 -30.35 27.18 -31.34
N LEU A 18 -30.25 28.20 -30.49
CA LEU A 18 -31.31 29.20 -30.27
C LEU A 18 -31.58 30.04 -31.52
N LEU A 19 -30.56 30.34 -32.32
CA LEU A 19 -30.70 31.02 -33.61
C LEU A 19 -31.37 30.10 -34.64
N LEU A 20 -31.01 28.81 -34.69
CA LEU A 20 -31.56 27.82 -35.62
C LEU A 20 -33.08 27.66 -35.42
N ILE A 21 -33.54 27.61 -34.17
CA ILE A 21 -34.97 27.50 -33.84
C ILE A 21 -35.72 28.84 -33.87
N ARG A 22 -35.07 29.93 -34.31
CA ARG A 22 -35.62 31.30 -34.32
C ARG A 22 -36.19 31.73 -32.97
N PHE A 23 -35.46 31.48 -31.89
CA PHE A 23 -35.92 31.75 -30.53
C PHE A 23 -36.30 33.24 -30.32
N PRO A 24 -37.44 33.53 -29.68
CA PRO A 24 -37.96 34.91 -29.59
C PRO A 24 -37.00 35.85 -28.84
N ARG A 25 -36.67 36.99 -29.45
CA ARG A 25 -35.73 37.98 -28.88
C ARG A 25 -36.06 38.44 -27.46
N ARG A 26 -37.34 38.50 -27.12
CA ARG A 26 -37.83 38.89 -25.77
C ARG A 26 -37.40 37.97 -24.63
N PHE A 27 -37.00 36.73 -24.92
CA PHE A 27 -36.65 35.72 -23.90
C PHE A 27 -35.16 35.43 -23.81
N TRP A 28 -34.30 36.19 -24.50
CA TRP A 28 -32.86 35.94 -24.51
C TRP A 28 -32.17 36.12 -23.15
N THR A 29 -32.85 36.77 -22.20
CA THR A 29 -32.36 36.92 -20.83
C THR A 29 -32.27 35.58 -20.09
N VAL A 30 -33.16 34.62 -20.35
CA VAL A 30 -33.17 33.31 -19.69
C VAL A 30 -31.93 32.47 -20.02
N PRO A 31 -31.59 32.20 -21.30
CA PRO A 31 -30.37 31.47 -21.63
C PRO A 31 -29.10 32.24 -21.26
N ALA A 32 -29.11 33.57 -21.33
CA ALA A 32 -27.98 34.39 -20.89
C ALA A 32 -27.72 34.24 -19.37
N MET A 33 -28.78 34.22 -18.55
CA MET A 33 -28.66 33.93 -17.10
C MET A 33 -28.18 32.51 -16.85
N ALA A 34 -28.65 31.51 -17.61
CA ALA A 34 -28.19 30.13 -17.47
C ALA A 34 -26.68 29.99 -17.75
N VAL A 35 -26.18 30.60 -18.83
CA VAL A 35 -24.75 30.57 -19.19
C VAL A 35 -23.89 31.31 -18.15
N THR A 36 -24.36 32.46 -17.66
CA THR A 36 -23.61 33.22 -16.64
C THR A 36 -23.57 32.50 -15.30
N LEU A 37 -24.68 31.90 -14.85
CA LEU A 37 -24.71 31.07 -13.64
C LEU A 37 -23.85 29.80 -13.79
N ALA A 38 -23.90 29.14 -14.95
CA ALA A 38 -23.05 27.99 -15.24
C ALA A 38 -21.56 28.38 -15.23
N GLY A 39 -21.21 29.54 -15.80
CA GLY A 39 -19.84 30.06 -15.80
C GLY A 39 -19.37 30.43 -14.39
N ALA A 40 -20.23 31.06 -13.59
CA ALA A 40 -19.92 31.39 -12.19
C ALA A 40 -19.75 30.13 -11.34
N GLY A 41 -20.61 29.12 -11.51
CA GLY A 41 -20.49 27.83 -10.83
C GLY A 41 -19.22 27.08 -11.24
N TYR A 42 -18.90 27.06 -12.54
CA TYR A 42 -17.67 26.46 -13.06
C TYR A 42 -16.42 27.17 -12.55
N ALA A 43 -16.44 28.51 -12.44
CA ALA A 43 -15.33 29.27 -11.87
C ALA A 43 -15.18 29.08 -10.36
N TRP A 44 -16.30 28.89 -9.64
CA TRP A 44 -16.28 28.72 -8.19
C TRP A 44 -15.87 27.30 -7.76
N GLN A 45 -16.31 26.27 -8.48
CA GLN A 45 -16.03 24.87 -8.15
C GLN A 45 -14.86 24.27 -8.93
N GLY A 46 -14.56 24.82 -10.11
CA GLY A 46 -13.49 24.31 -10.97
C GLY A 46 -12.13 24.90 -10.63
N GLN A 47 -11.09 24.10 -10.87
CA GLN A 47 -9.69 24.56 -10.85
C GLN A 47 -9.07 24.35 -12.26
N PRO A 48 -9.57 25.07 -13.29
CA PRO A 48 -9.22 24.85 -14.70
C PRO A 48 -7.77 25.23 -15.06
N SER A 49 -7.06 25.87 -14.14
CA SER A 49 -5.66 26.26 -14.24
C SER A 49 -4.70 25.24 -13.63
N LEU A 50 -5.18 24.21 -12.93
CA LEU A 50 -4.28 23.15 -12.45
C LEU A 50 -3.66 22.43 -13.64
N PRO A 51 -2.35 22.12 -13.58
CA PRO A 51 -1.71 21.23 -14.54
C PRO A 51 -2.44 19.89 -14.56
N ASP A 52 -2.59 19.29 -15.73
CA ASP A 52 -2.99 17.89 -15.82
C ASP A 52 -1.94 17.08 -15.06
N HIS A 53 -2.39 16.31 -14.07
CA HIS A 53 -1.59 15.26 -13.43
C HIS A 53 -1.93 13.95 -14.13
N PRO A 54 -1.24 13.58 -15.23
CA PRO A 54 -1.38 12.25 -15.78
C PRO A 54 -1.04 11.27 -14.67
N VAL A 55 -2.00 10.41 -14.34
CA VAL A 55 -1.76 9.28 -13.44
C VAL A 55 -0.80 8.38 -14.21
N GLU A 56 0.50 8.52 -13.95
CA GLU A 56 1.49 7.60 -14.46
C GLU A 56 1.09 6.21 -13.96
N GLY A 57 0.69 5.34 -14.88
CA GLY A 57 0.43 3.94 -14.57
C GLY A 57 1.69 3.39 -13.91
N VAL A 58 1.51 2.82 -12.72
CA VAL A 58 2.57 2.34 -11.85
C VAL A 58 3.57 1.51 -12.66
N ALA A 59 4.73 2.10 -12.91
CA ALA A 59 5.82 1.42 -13.57
C ALA A 59 6.42 0.41 -12.59
N SER A 60 6.30 -0.87 -12.93
CA SER A 60 6.72 -2.07 -12.18
C SER A 60 5.83 -2.46 -10.99
N VAL A 61 4.89 -3.38 -11.25
CA VAL A 61 4.28 -4.20 -10.20
C VAL A 61 5.39 -5.08 -9.63
N ARG A 62 5.98 -4.70 -8.49
CA ARG A 62 6.92 -5.58 -7.77
C ARG A 62 6.20 -6.91 -7.51
N PRO A 63 6.65 -8.06 -8.03
CA PRO A 63 5.93 -9.31 -7.83
C PRO A 63 5.79 -9.60 -6.33
N LEU A 64 4.60 -10.04 -5.92
CA LEU A 64 4.36 -10.44 -4.54
C LEU A 64 5.04 -11.80 -4.32
N ASP A 65 5.87 -11.90 -3.30
CA ASP A 65 6.61 -13.11 -2.98
C ASP A 65 5.65 -14.20 -2.45
N PRO A 66 5.51 -15.36 -3.13
CA PRO A 66 4.64 -16.44 -2.67
C PRO A 66 4.98 -16.92 -1.25
N ASP A 67 6.27 -16.94 -0.89
CA ASP A 67 6.73 -17.38 0.43
C ASP A 67 6.27 -16.40 1.52
N LEU A 68 6.16 -15.10 1.19
CA LEU A 68 5.62 -14.09 2.11
C LEU A 68 4.13 -14.30 2.34
N ILE A 69 3.38 -14.69 1.30
CA ILE A 69 1.96 -15.02 1.41
C ILE A 69 1.78 -16.26 2.29
N ALA A 70 2.52 -17.33 2.01
CA ALA A 70 2.45 -18.57 2.78
C ALA A 70 2.84 -18.35 4.26
N THR A 71 3.91 -17.57 4.49
CA THR A 71 4.32 -17.16 5.84
C THR A 71 3.21 -16.38 6.56
N ARG A 72 2.57 -15.42 5.87
CA ARG A 72 1.46 -14.66 6.45
C ARG A 72 0.27 -15.55 6.79
N GLU A 73 -0.11 -16.44 5.88
CA GLU A 73 -1.23 -17.37 6.10
C GLU A 73 -0.95 -18.31 7.27
N GLY A 74 0.29 -18.74 7.45
CA GLY A 74 0.70 -19.50 8.63
C GLY A 74 0.72 -18.68 9.91
N LEU A 75 1.15 -17.41 9.85
CA LEU A 75 1.23 -16.51 11.00
C LEU A 75 -0.14 -16.06 11.51
N PHE A 76 -1.05 -15.69 10.60
CA PHE A 76 -2.30 -15.02 10.97
C PHE A 76 -3.54 -15.74 10.48
N GLY A 77 -3.42 -16.80 9.69
CA GLY A 77 -4.57 -17.51 9.11
C GLY A 77 -5.12 -16.84 7.85
N ARG A 78 -5.48 -17.65 6.86
CA ARG A 78 -6.01 -17.16 5.56
C ARG A 78 -7.43 -16.59 5.63
N PHE A 79 -8.26 -17.06 6.57
CA PHE A 79 -9.69 -16.71 6.63
C PHE A 79 -10.02 -15.70 7.74
N ASN A 80 -8.99 -15.04 8.29
CA ASN A 80 -9.16 -14.04 9.33
C ASN A 80 -9.48 -12.65 8.73
N PHE A 81 -10.03 -11.78 9.59
CA PHE A 81 -10.49 -10.45 9.21
C PHE A 81 -9.36 -9.58 8.61
N ASP A 82 -8.15 -9.73 9.17
CA ASP A 82 -6.95 -9.01 8.79
C ASP A 82 -6.44 -9.33 7.37
N TYR A 83 -6.65 -10.56 6.90
CA TYR A 83 -6.18 -11.04 5.59
C TYR A 83 -6.60 -10.13 4.43
N SER A 84 -7.86 -9.67 4.44
CA SER A 84 -8.39 -8.78 3.40
C SER A 84 -7.68 -7.43 3.37
N TYR A 85 -7.29 -6.90 4.52
CA TYR A 85 -6.54 -5.65 4.63
C TYR A 85 -5.10 -5.82 4.19
N PHE A 86 -4.46 -6.94 4.53
CA PHE A 86 -3.15 -7.31 4.00
C PHE A 86 -3.14 -7.36 2.47
N MET A 87 -4.12 -8.03 1.86
CA MET A 87 -4.24 -8.10 0.40
C MET A 87 -4.41 -6.73 -0.24
N ALA A 88 -5.25 -5.87 0.35
CA ALA A 88 -5.45 -4.50 -0.13
C ALA A 88 -4.19 -3.64 0.00
N ALA A 89 -3.52 -3.68 1.17
CA ALA A 89 -2.30 -2.93 1.43
C ALA A 89 -1.14 -3.38 0.53
N ASP A 90 -0.98 -4.68 0.32
CA ASP A 90 0.03 -5.21 -0.60
C ASP A 90 -0.25 -4.76 -2.03
N ALA A 91 -1.51 -4.78 -2.48
CA ALA A 91 -1.89 -4.31 -3.79
C ALA A 91 -1.58 -2.82 -3.97
N MET A 92 -1.89 -1.98 -2.97
CA MET A 92 -1.58 -0.55 -2.97
C MET A 92 -0.07 -0.28 -2.97
N THR A 93 0.69 -1.03 -2.17
CA THR A 93 2.16 -0.91 -2.13
C THR A 93 2.77 -1.28 -3.47
N ARG A 94 2.34 -2.40 -4.08
CA ARG A 94 2.76 -2.79 -5.44
C ARG A 94 2.30 -1.80 -6.52
N ALA A 95 1.23 -1.08 -6.26
CA ALA A 95 0.73 0.00 -7.10
C ALA A 95 1.43 1.35 -6.80
N GLY A 96 2.58 1.37 -6.12
CA GLY A 96 3.33 2.61 -5.85
C GLY A 96 2.58 3.60 -4.97
N ALA A 97 1.58 3.16 -4.22
CA ALA A 97 0.77 3.99 -3.33
C ALA A 97 0.87 3.54 -1.86
N PRO A 98 2.07 3.48 -1.26
CA PRO A 98 2.25 3.04 0.13
C PRO A 98 1.51 3.93 1.15
N GLN A 99 1.30 5.21 0.85
CA GLN A 99 0.47 6.11 1.66
C GLN A 99 -0.99 5.65 1.76
N LEU A 100 -1.54 5.08 0.68
CA LEU A 100 -2.91 4.52 0.69
C LEU A 100 -2.93 3.21 1.48
N ALA A 101 -1.90 2.38 1.35
CA ALA A 101 -1.74 1.16 2.15
C ALA A 101 -1.74 1.47 3.65
N ALA A 102 -0.94 2.47 4.08
CA ALA A 102 -0.89 2.92 5.48
C ALA A 102 -2.24 3.46 5.95
N THR A 103 -2.93 4.25 5.12
CA THR A 103 -4.26 4.80 5.45
C THR A 103 -5.30 3.70 5.66
N VAL A 104 -5.32 2.68 4.79
CA VAL A 104 -6.26 1.55 4.88
C VAL A 104 -5.94 0.68 6.10
N MET A 105 -4.67 0.40 6.36
CA MET A 105 -4.24 -0.32 7.55
C MET A 105 -4.59 0.43 8.84
N LEU A 106 -4.44 1.76 8.86
CA LEU A 106 -4.83 2.57 10.01
C LEU A 106 -6.34 2.49 10.27
N GLY A 107 -7.15 2.52 9.20
CA GLY A 107 -8.58 2.27 9.29
C GLY A 107 -8.92 0.87 9.81
N ALA A 108 -8.16 -0.15 9.40
CA ALA A 108 -8.32 -1.54 9.84
C ALA A 108 -8.05 -1.68 11.34
N VAL A 109 -6.92 -1.14 11.81
CA VAL A 109 -6.53 -1.14 13.23
C VAL A 109 -7.58 -0.43 14.08
N ARG A 110 -8.18 0.68 13.60
CA ARG A 110 -9.27 1.36 14.33
C ARG A 110 -10.51 0.48 14.48
N LYS A 111 -10.80 -0.40 13.51
CA LYS A 111 -11.94 -1.32 13.57
C LYS A 111 -11.66 -2.53 14.48
N ALA A 112 -10.43 -3.03 14.47
CA ALA A 112 -10.00 -4.17 15.26
C ALA A 112 -8.69 -3.84 16.00
N PRO A 113 -8.74 -3.06 17.10
CA PRO A 113 -7.54 -2.55 17.77
C PRO A 113 -6.75 -3.60 18.55
N ASN A 114 -7.30 -4.80 18.73
CA ASN A 114 -6.65 -5.91 19.42
C ASN A 114 -6.12 -6.97 18.44
N ASP A 115 -6.10 -6.67 17.14
CA ASP A 115 -5.59 -7.56 16.11
C ASP A 115 -4.10 -7.29 15.86
N LEU A 116 -3.25 -8.24 16.27
CA LEU A 116 -1.79 -8.12 16.15
C LEU A 116 -1.32 -8.15 14.67
N GLY A 117 -2.07 -8.81 13.79
CA GLY A 117 -1.77 -8.90 12.36
C GLY A 117 -1.95 -7.52 11.72
N LEU A 118 -3.06 -6.84 12.00
CA LEU A 118 -3.30 -5.48 11.52
C LEU A 118 -2.28 -4.46 12.04
N TRP A 119 -1.86 -4.54 13.30
CA TRP A 119 -0.78 -3.68 13.81
C TRP A 119 0.56 -3.97 13.13
N SER A 120 0.89 -5.24 12.89
CA SER A 120 2.10 -5.63 12.15
C SER A 120 2.05 -5.14 10.70
N GLY A 121 0.90 -5.26 10.05
CA GLY A 121 0.65 -4.78 8.69
C GLY A 121 0.69 -3.25 8.59
N LEU A 122 0.17 -2.53 9.59
CA LEU A 122 0.28 -1.07 9.68
C LEU A 122 1.74 -0.63 9.81
N GLY A 123 2.51 -1.28 10.68
CA GLY A 123 3.95 -1.00 10.82
C GLY A 123 4.70 -1.17 9.51
N LEU A 124 4.44 -2.26 8.79
CA LEU A 124 5.03 -2.49 7.47
C LEU A 124 4.59 -1.43 6.45
N ALA A 125 3.30 -1.13 6.36
CA ALA A 125 2.77 -0.16 5.40
C ALA A 125 3.29 1.27 5.67
N LEU A 126 3.48 1.65 6.93
CA LEU A 126 4.12 2.91 7.31
C LEU A 126 5.60 2.90 6.91
N ALA A 127 6.34 1.83 7.18
CA ALA A 127 7.74 1.74 6.76
C ALA A 127 7.91 1.84 5.23
N GLU A 128 7.04 1.19 4.45
CA GLU A 128 7.03 1.34 2.98
C GLU A 128 6.73 2.78 2.54
N HIS A 129 5.92 3.51 3.31
CA HIS A 129 5.64 4.91 3.03
C HIS A 129 6.82 5.82 3.40
N ASP A 130 7.53 5.50 4.46
CA ASP A 130 8.67 6.25 4.98
C ASP A 130 9.93 6.10 4.08
N GLY A 131 10.07 4.97 3.38
CA GLY A 131 11.17 4.69 2.46
C GLY A 131 12.41 4.14 3.17
N ASP A 132 13.51 4.89 3.16
CA ASP A 132 14.82 4.43 3.64
C ASP A 132 14.96 4.45 5.18
N GLN A 133 13.92 4.83 5.91
CA GLN A 133 13.97 4.98 7.37
C GLN A 133 12.66 4.51 8.00
N LEU A 134 12.69 4.04 9.24
CA LEU A 134 11.48 3.73 10.00
C LEU A 134 11.05 4.95 10.82
N SER A 135 9.84 5.46 10.58
CA SER A 135 9.27 6.52 11.41
C SER A 135 8.93 6.03 12.82
N PRO A 136 8.84 6.94 13.81
CA PRO A 136 8.30 6.63 15.13
C PRO A 136 6.90 6.01 15.10
N ALA A 137 6.09 6.34 14.09
CA ALA A 137 4.76 5.78 13.92
C ALA A 137 4.80 4.30 13.49
N ALA A 138 5.70 3.94 12.56
CA ALA A 138 5.93 2.56 12.17
C ALA A 138 6.43 1.72 13.37
N LEU A 139 7.41 2.26 14.11
CA LEU A 139 7.93 1.62 15.32
C LEU A 139 6.84 1.40 16.37
N TYR A 140 6.02 2.43 16.64
CA TYR A 140 4.90 2.32 17.56
C TYR A 140 3.93 1.22 17.13
N ALA A 141 3.60 1.10 15.84
CA ALA A 141 2.70 0.05 15.36
C ALA A 141 3.27 -1.36 15.60
N PHE A 142 4.56 -1.57 15.36
CA PHE A 142 5.23 -2.84 15.71
C PHE A 142 5.24 -3.09 17.21
N ASP A 143 5.56 -2.09 18.03
CA ASP A 143 5.59 -2.23 19.48
C ASP A 143 4.19 -2.54 20.04
N ARG A 144 3.12 -2.00 19.44
CA ARG A 144 1.74 -2.38 19.76
C ARG A 144 1.44 -3.83 19.40
N ALA A 145 1.86 -4.29 18.22
CA ALA A 145 1.69 -5.69 17.82
C ALA A 145 2.44 -6.65 18.76
N GLU A 146 3.68 -6.31 19.15
CA GLU A 146 4.47 -7.08 20.12
C GLU A 146 3.84 -7.05 21.51
N THR A 147 3.24 -5.94 21.94
CA THR A 147 2.54 -5.85 23.24
C THR A 147 1.30 -6.74 23.27
N LEU A 148 0.56 -6.83 22.16
CA LEU A 148 -0.63 -7.68 22.07
C LEU A 148 -0.27 -9.18 22.14
N ALA A 149 0.86 -9.57 21.56
CA ALA A 149 1.31 -10.96 21.60
C ALA A 149 2.85 -11.07 21.68
N PRO A 150 3.45 -10.97 22.89
CA PRO A 150 4.90 -10.92 23.07
C PRO A 150 5.67 -12.16 22.60
N ASN A 151 4.98 -13.29 22.56
CA ASN A 151 5.53 -14.60 22.16
C ASN A 151 5.15 -14.99 20.72
N HIS A 152 4.51 -14.10 19.96
CA HIS A 152 4.12 -14.40 18.59
C HIS A 152 5.26 -14.07 17.61
N PRO A 153 5.59 -14.95 16.64
CA PRO A 153 6.69 -14.73 15.70
C PRO A 153 6.40 -13.65 14.65
N GLY A 154 5.13 -13.31 14.42
CA GLY A 154 4.71 -12.38 13.35
C GLY A 154 5.25 -10.95 13.49
N PRO A 155 4.99 -10.22 14.58
CA PRO A 155 5.46 -8.84 14.73
C PRO A 155 6.99 -8.65 14.52
N PRO A 156 7.89 -9.42 15.15
CA PRO A 156 9.32 -9.28 14.91
C PRO A 156 9.72 -9.69 13.48
N PHE A 157 9.00 -10.62 12.83
CA PHE A 157 9.24 -10.96 11.43
C PHE A 157 8.97 -9.78 10.49
N TYR A 158 7.82 -9.14 10.62
CA TYR A 158 7.45 -7.98 9.79
C TYR A 158 8.32 -6.75 10.09
N ARG A 159 8.71 -6.54 11.36
CA ARG A 159 9.69 -5.51 11.72
C ARG A 159 11.04 -5.74 11.03
N GLY A 160 11.50 -6.99 10.95
CA GLY A 160 12.71 -7.33 10.22
C GLY A 160 12.62 -7.03 8.72
N ILE A 161 11.46 -7.29 8.09
CA ILE A 161 11.24 -6.89 6.68
C ILE A 161 11.37 -5.38 6.51
N ALA A 162 10.73 -4.59 7.37
CA ALA A 162 10.80 -3.14 7.33
C ALA A 162 12.25 -2.64 7.51
N LEU A 163 12.97 -3.15 8.50
CA LEU A 163 14.37 -2.80 8.77
C LEU A 163 15.30 -3.13 7.59
N ALA A 164 15.13 -4.30 6.98
CA ALA A 164 15.93 -4.71 5.82
C ALA A 164 15.69 -3.78 4.62
N ARG A 165 14.44 -3.35 4.40
CA ARG A 165 14.11 -2.40 3.33
C ARG A 165 14.64 -1.00 3.60
N ALA A 166 14.72 -0.58 4.85
CA ALA A 166 15.41 0.64 5.29
C ALA A 166 16.95 0.50 5.29
N GLY A 167 17.50 -0.65 4.87
CA GLY A 167 18.94 -0.88 4.77
C GLY A 167 19.63 -1.31 6.07
N ASP A 168 18.92 -1.37 7.20
CA ASP A 168 19.45 -1.86 8.48
C ASP A 168 19.35 -3.39 8.58
N LEU A 169 20.21 -4.08 7.82
CA LEU A 169 20.25 -5.53 7.80
C LEU A 169 20.68 -6.15 9.13
N GLU A 170 21.47 -5.43 9.95
CA GLU A 170 21.90 -5.94 11.25
C GLU A 170 20.72 -6.03 12.22
N ALA A 171 19.95 -4.94 12.35
CA ALA A 171 18.74 -4.96 13.16
C ALA A 171 17.69 -5.92 12.59
N ALA A 172 17.57 -6.03 11.26
CA ALA A 172 16.68 -6.99 10.61
C ALA A 172 17.01 -8.43 11.01
N ARG A 173 18.29 -8.83 10.98
CA ARG A 173 18.76 -10.16 11.41
C ARG A 173 18.43 -10.43 12.88
N GLN A 174 18.55 -9.44 13.76
CA GLN A 174 18.18 -9.58 15.17
C GLN A 174 16.68 -9.84 15.33
N ALA A 175 15.85 -9.06 14.61
CA ALA A 175 14.40 -9.20 14.62
C ALA A 175 13.95 -10.56 14.07
N TRP A 176 14.48 -10.98 12.92
CA TRP A 176 14.22 -12.30 12.34
C TRP A 176 14.72 -13.45 13.21
N GLY A 177 15.90 -13.30 13.83
CA GLY A 177 16.40 -14.28 14.81
C GLY A 177 15.45 -14.44 15.99
N ARG A 178 14.80 -13.36 16.45
CA ARG A 178 13.74 -13.45 17.47
C ARG A 178 12.50 -14.14 16.91
N ALA A 179 12.03 -13.78 15.72
CA ALA A 179 10.87 -14.43 15.09
C ALA A 179 11.06 -15.95 14.96
N LEU A 180 12.23 -16.39 14.50
CA LEU A 180 12.55 -17.82 14.33
C LEU A 180 12.63 -18.58 15.65
N ARG A 181 13.06 -17.94 16.75
CA ARG A 181 13.04 -18.53 18.10
C ARG A 181 11.64 -18.67 18.68
N LEU A 182 10.72 -17.79 18.28
CA LEU A 182 9.31 -17.81 18.72
C LEU A 182 8.44 -18.75 17.88
N LEU A 183 8.95 -19.27 16.76
CA LEU A 183 8.22 -20.23 15.95
C LEU A 183 7.94 -21.51 16.74
N PRO A 184 6.68 -22.00 16.71
CA PRO A 184 6.37 -23.36 17.15
C PRO A 184 7.26 -24.39 16.43
N PRO A 185 7.65 -25.50 17.09
CA PRO A 185 8.46 -26.55 16.46
C PRO A 185 7.82 -27.06 15.15
N GLU A 186 6.51 -27.29 15.16
CA GLU A 186 5.72 -27.84 14.05
C GLU A 186 5.17 -26.77 13.08
N ALA A 187 5.74 -25.56 13.07
CA ALA A 187 5.29 -24.49 12.19
C ALA A 187 5.54 -24.84 10.72
N SER A 188 4.48 -25.18 9.98
CA SER A 188 4.55 -25.55 8.56
C SER A 188 5.12 -24.45 7.65
N TYR A 189 5.04 -23.20 8.10
CA TYR A 189 5.49 -22.00 7.38
C TYR A 189 6.92 -21.56 7.73
N ARG A 190 7.67 -22.40 8.47
CA ARG A 190 9.06 -22.11 8.86
C ARG A 190 9.96 -21.92 7.64
N ASP A 191 9.86 -22.81 6.66
CA ASP A 191 10.71 -22.80 5.48
C ASP A 191 10.39 -21.61 4.58
N ASP A 192 9.10 -21.28 4.42
CA ASP A 192 8.65 -20.08 3.72
C ASP A 192 9.22 -18.81 4.37
N MET A 193 9.17 -18.74 5.72
CA MET A 193 9.69 -17.60 6.48
C MET A 193 11.19 -17.43 6.25
N VAL A 194 11.95 -18.54 6.30
CA VAL A 194 13.38 -18.54 6.01
C VAL A 194 13.64 -18.13 4.56
N GLY A 195 12.85 -18.62 3.60
CA GLY A 195 12.93 -18.23 2.19
C GLY A 195 12.82 -16.72 1.98
N VAL A 196 11.84 -16.08 2.62
CA VAL A 196 11.68 -14.61 2.59
C VAL A 196 12.90 -13.90 3.17
N ILE A 197 13.39 -14.36 4.33
CA ILE A 197 14.57 -13.77 4.99
C ILE A 197 15.79 -13.82 4.08
N LEU A 198 16.07 -14.96 3.46
CA LEU A 198 17.24 -15.13 2.59
C LEU A 198 17.13 -14.33 1.28
N LYS A 199 15.91 -14.10 0.77
CA LYS A 199 15.68 -13.22 -0.38
C LYS A 199 15.94 -11.75 -0.03
N LEU A 200 15.61 -11.33 1.18
CA LEU A 200 15.83 -9.96 1.66
C LEU A 200 17.26 -9.72 2.16
N ASP A 201 18.00 -10.77 2.49
CA ASP A 201 19.39 -10.70 2.93
C ASP A 201 20.31 -11.65 2.12
N PRO A 202 20.83 -11.18 0.98
CA PRO A 202 21.73 -11.97 0.14
C PRO A 202 23.03 -12.39 0.85
N GLY A 203 23.47 -11.63 1.85
CA GLY A 203 24.66 -11.96 2.64
C GLY A 203 24.42 -13.19 3.52
N LEU A 204 23.26 -13.25 4.17
CA LEU A 204 22.84 -14.42 4.92
C LEU A 204 22.60 -15.62 4.00
N ALA A 205 22.03 -15.40 2.81
CA ALA A 205 21.87 -16.46 1.80
C ALA A 205 23.21 -17.06 1.36
N ALA A 206 24.23 -16.23 1.14
CA ALA A 206 25.57 -16.71 0.82
C ALA A 206 26.19 -17.52 1.97
N ALA A 207 26.05 -17.05 3.20
CA ALA A 207 26.53 -17.76 4.39
C ALA A 207 25.80 -19.10 4.62
N ALA A 208 24.49 -19.16 4.37
CA ALA A 208 23.73 -20.41 4.47
C ALA A 208 24.19 -21.44 3.44
N ARG A 209 24.48 -21.02 2.21
CA ARG A 209 25.00 -21.91 1.16
C ARG A 209 26.39 -22.46 1.48
N SER A 210 27.26 -21.67 2.12
CA SER A 210 28.60 -22.14 2.51
C SER A 210 28.60 -23.04 3.75
N ALA A 211 27.56 -22.95 4.59
CA ALA A 211 27.37 -23.81 5.74
C ALA A 211 26.78 -25.20 5.39
N LEU A 212 26.11 -25.33 4.24
CA LEU A 212 25.61 -26.61 3.75
C LEU A 212 26.79 -27.47 3.24
N PRO A 213 26.90 -28.74 3.65
CA PRO A 213 27.97 -29.61 3.17
C PRO A 213 27.87 -29.76 1.64
N ALA A 214 29.01 -29.67 0.95
CA ALA A 214 29.12 -29.70 -0.52
C ALA A 214 28.65 -31.02 -1.19
N ASN A 215 28.19 -32.00 -0.40
CA ASN A 215 27.51 -33.21 -0.85
C ASN A 215 26.59 -33.71 0.27
N PRO A 216 25.26 -33.81 0.08
CA PRO A 216 24.45 -34.63 0.97
C PRO A 216 24.89 -36.09 0.81
N PRO A 217 25.09 -36.87 1.90
CA PRO A 217 25.36 -38.30 1.77
C PRO A 217 24.20 -38.97 1.01
N PRO A 218 24.48 -39.94 0.11
CA PRO A 218 23.43 -40.60 -0.65
C PRO A 218 22.42 -41.21 0.33
N ALA A 219 21.12 -40.94 0.08
CA ALA A 219 20.04 -41.53 0.85
C ALA A 219 20.19 -43.06 0.88
N ARG A 220 20.23 -43.63 2.08
CA ARG A 220 20.25 -45.08 2.31
C ARG A 220 18.84 -45.66 2.23
#